data_AF-E9JAZ7-F1
#
_entry.id   AF-E9JAZ7-F1
#
_cell.length_a   1.000
_cell.length_b   1.000
_cell.length_c   1.000
_cell.angle_alpha   90.00
_cell.angle_beta   90.00
_cell.angle_gamma   90.00
#
_symmetry.space_group_name_H-M   'P 1'
#
loop_
_entity.id
_entity.type
_entity.pdbx_description
1 polymer ?
#
loop_
_entity_poly.entity_id
_entity_poly.type
_entity_poly.pdbx_seq_one_letter_code
_entity_poly.pdbx_strand_id
1 'polypeptide(L)'
;FKCFKIAINKCDNCVLLDDNYVVFILDIFEQNQVLCIRVQRFLNPQSLFTILCDSKRLGIFLLSNIITFDIIIIPVAQIQKKCIKLNVDKIDSYAILSLHLTDN
;
A
#
# COMPACT_ATOMS: atom_id res chain seq x y z
N PHE A 1 3.34 -18.99 -11.40
CA PHE A 1 2.86 -17.59 -11.30
C PHE A 1 3.02 -17.12 -9.87
N LYS A 2 3.90 -16.15 -9.64
CA LYS A 2 4.00 -15.44 -8.35
C LYS A 2 2.89 -14.39 -8.29
N CYS A 3 1.68 -14.82 -7.99
CA CYS A 3 0.54 -13.91 -7.84
C CYS A 3 0.35 -13.57 -6.36
N PHE A 4 0.02 -12.32 -6.05
CA PHE A 4 -0.50 -11.94 -4.74
C PHE A 4 -2.02 -11.84 -4.79
N LYS A 5 -2.68 -12.15 -3.66
CA LYS A 5 -4.13 -11.94 -3.49
C LYS A 5 -4.35 -10.52 -2.97
N ILE A 6 -5.29 -9.80 -3.56
CA ILE A 6 -5.78 -8.53 -3.01
C ILE A 6 -7.11 -8.75 -2.29
N ALA A 7 -7.36 -7.96 -1.27
CA ALA A 7 -8.60 -8.00 -0.50
C ALA A 7 -8.98 -6.60 -0.05
N ILE A 8 -10.23 -6.43 0.36
CA ILE A 8 -10.74 -5.18 0.96
C ILE A 8 -10.67 -5.20 2.50
N ASN A 9 -10.27 -6.33 3.11
CA ASN A 9 -10.19 -6.43 4.57
C ASN A 9 -9.11 -5.48 5.13
N LYS A 10 -9.36 -4.87 6.29
CA LYS A 10 -8.50 -3.82 6.86
C LYS A 10 -7.02 -4.23 7.05
N CYS A 11 -6.76 -5.49 7.34
CA CYS A 11 -5.43 -6.03 7.59
C CYS A 11 -4.67 -6.35 6.29
N ASP A 12 -5.39 -6.65 5.21
CA ASP A 12 -4.84 -7.23 3.97
C ASP A 12 -5.13 -6.41 2.70
N ASN A 13 -5.63 -5.19 2.87
CA ASN A 13 -5.95 -4.28 1.77
C ASN A 13 -4.82 -3.30 1.43
N CYS A 14 -3.57 -3.56 1.80
CA CYS A 14 -2.46 -2.68 1.47
C CYS A 14 -1.70 -3.12 0.23
N VAL A 15 -1.47 -2.19 -0.69
CA VAL A 15 -0.65 -2.42 -1.88
C VAL A 15 0.21 -1.21 -2.23
N LEU A 16 1.26 -1.45 -3.02
CA LEU A 16 2.12 -0.43 -3.61
C LEU A 16 1.83 -0.36 -5.12
N LEU A 17 1.68 0.85 -5.63
CA LEU A 17 1.47 1.12 -7.06
C LEU A 17 2.79 1.35 -7.80
N ASP A 18 2.76 1.32 -9.13
CA ASP A 18 3.94 1.50 -9.99
C ASP A 18 4.64 2.86 -9.84
N ASP A 19 3.93 3.89 -9.37
CA ASP A 19 4.45 5.22 -9.04
C ASP A 19 4.96 5.34 -7.59
N ASN A 20 5.13 4.20 -6.90
CA ASN A 20 5.55 4.08 -5.51
C ASN A 20 4.57 4.67 -4.49
N TYR A 21 3.31 4.95 -4.84
CA TYR A 21 2.32 5.28 -3.83
C TYR A 21 1.86 4.03 -3.08
N VAL A 22 1.81 4.17 -1.75
CA VAL A 22 1.13 3.21 -0.88
C VAL A 22 -0.35 3.53 -0.88
N VAL A 23 -1.18 2.51 -1.08
CA VAL A 23 -2.63 2.66 -1.07
C VAL A 23 -3.33 1.58 -0.25
N PHE A 24 -4.50 1.93 0.29
CA PHE A 24 -5.43 0.97 0.89
C PHE A 24 -6.62 0.74 -0.04
N ILE A 25 -6.90 -0.51 -0.37
CA ILE A 25 -8.03 -0.91 -1.20
C ILE A 25 -9.32 -0.78 -0.39
N LEU A 26 -10.25 0.02 -0.88
CA LEU A 26 -11.56 0.24 -0.27
C LEU A 26 -12.62 -0.64 -0.95
N ASP A 27 -12.50 -0.80 -2.26
CA ASP A 27 -13.46 -1.56 -3.06
C ASP A 27 -12.81 -2.17 -4.31
N ILE A 28 -13.37 -3.27 -4.82
CA ILE A 28 -12.95 -3.97 -6.03
C ILE A 28 -14.19 -4.16 -6.90
N PHE A 29 -14.17 -3.64 -8.12
CA PHE A 29 -15.33 -3.68 -9.02
C PHE A 29 -14.89 -3.70 -10.48
N GLU A 30 -15.82 -4.09 -11.36
CA GLU A 30 -15.62 -4.04 -12.81
C GLU A 30 -16.19 -2.73 -13.37
N GLN A 31 -15.42 -2.04 -14.21
CA GLN A 31 -15.87 -0.85 -14.94
C GLN A 31 -15.40 -0.97 -16.39
N ASN A 32 -16.33 -0.92 -17.35
CA ASN A 32 -16.04 -1.06 -18.78
C ASN A 32 -15.17 -2.30 -19.11
N GLN A 33 -15.51 -3.47 -18.52
CA GLN A 33 -14.76 -4.73 -18.70
C GLN A 33 -13.33 -4.72 -18.14
N VAL A 34 -12.97 -3.71 -17.35
CA VAL A 34 -11.68 -3.63 -16.67
C VAL A 34 -11.92 -3.79 -15.17
N LEU A 35 -11.14 -4.67 -14.54
CA LEU A 35 -11.13 -4.81 -13.10
C LEU A 35 -10.41 -3.61 -12.48
N CYS A 36 -11.15 -2.82 -11.70
CA CYS A 36 -10.70 -1.60 -11.06
C CYS A 36 -10.75 -1.73 -9.54
N ILE A 37 -9.98 -0.88 -8.89
CA ILE A 37 -9.98 -0.70 -7.44
C ILE A 37 -10.25 0.75 -7.10
N ARG A 38 -11.13 0.98 -6.12
CA ARG A 38 -11.21 2.26 -5.42
C ARG A 38 -10.24 2.20 -4.26
N VAL A 39 -9.32 3.14 -4.20
CA VAL A 39 -8.25 3.13 -3.21
C VAL A 39 -8.15 4.46 -2.48
N GLN A 40 -7.77 4.38 -1.21
CA GLN A 40 -7.24 5.50 -0.44
C GLN A 40 -5.74 5.57 -0.69
N ARG A 41 -5.29 6.60 -1.42
CA ARG A 41 -3.88 6.82 -1.74
C ARG A 41 -3.26 7.81 -0.77
N PHE A 42 -2.16 7.41 -0.13
CA PHE A 42 -1.48 8.24 0.86
C PHE A 42 -0.48 9.16 0.20
N LEU A 43 -0.59 10.45 0.48
CA LEU A 43 0.31 11.48 -0.04
C LEU A 43 1.46 11.67 0.94
N ASN A 44 2.70 11.66 0.43
CA ASN A 44 3.92 11.89 1.22
C ASN A 44 4.08 10.96 2.45
N PRO A 45 4.04 9.62 2.26
CA PRO A 45 4.38 8.70 3.34
C PRO A 45 5.76 9.02 3.93
N GLN A 46 5.88 8.90 5.25
CA GLN A 46 7.11 9.21 5.98
C GLN A 46 8.03 7.98 6.03
N SER A 47 9.31 8.21 6.34
CA SER A 47 10.23 7.13 6.68
C SER A 47 9.94 6.67 8.11
N LEU A 48 9.89 5.37 8.34
CA LEU A 48 9.83 4.81 9.69
C LEU A 48 11.14 5.08 10.46
N PHE A 49 12.27 5.02 9.76
CA PHE A 49 13.58 5.40 10.27
C PHE A 49 14.42 6.00 9.14
N THR A 50 15.33 6.91 9.49
CA THR A 50 16.25 7.57 8.54
C THR A 50 17.72 7.22 8.79
N ILE A 51 18.02 6.60 9.94
CA ILE A 51 19.36 6.19 10.35
C ILE A 51 19.32 4.68 10.66
N LEU A 52 20.24 3.86 10.16
CA LEU A 52 21.42 4.18 9.34
C LEU A 52 21.10 4.52 7.86
N CYS A 53 19.88 4.27 7.39
CA CYS A 53 19.43 4.62 6.04
C CYS A 53 17.92 4.95 6.01
N ASP A 54 17.47 5.63 4.95
CA ASP A 54 16.05 5.96 4.75
C ASP A 54 15.23 4.70 4.43
N SER A 55 14.35 4.33 5.36
CA SER A 55 13.50 3.14 5.27
C SER A 55 12.62 3.11 4.01
N LYS A 56 12.26 4.28 3.43
CA LYS A 56 11.46 4.33 2.20
C LYS A 56 12.18 3.70 1.02
N ARG A 57 13.51 3.78 0.99
CA ARG A 57 14.33 3.13 -0.04
C ARG A 57 14.28 1.61 0.05
N LEU A 58 13.89 1.09 1.21
CA LEU A 58 13.68 -0.34 1.46
C LEU A 58 12.21 -0.75 1.27
N GLY A 59 11.34 0.15 0.81
CA GLY A 59 9.89 -0.10 0.72
C GLY A 59 9.21 -0.14 2.09
N ILE A 60 9.79 0.54 3.09
CA ILE A 60 9.27 0.64 4.45
C ILE A 60 8.78 2.05 4.71
N PHE A 61 7.48 2.20 4.92
CA PHE A 61 6.82 3.51 5.06
C PHE A 61 6.12 3.62 6.41
N LEU A 62 6.10 4.81 6.99
CA LEU A 62 5.26 5.15 8.12
C LEU A 62 4.06 5.95 7.63
N LEU A 63 2.87 5.40 7.89
CA LEU A 63 1.59 6.06 7.67
C LEU A 63 1.04 6.54 9.02
N SER A 64 1.12 7.82 9.31
CA SER A 64 0.50 8.42 10.51
C SER A 64 -0.93 8.88 10.23
N ASN A 65 -1.71 9.04 11.29
CA ASN A 65 -3.10 9.48 11.24
C ASN A 65 -3.32 10.90 10.66
N ILE A 66 -2.27 11.72 10.63
CA ILE A 66 -2.29 13.10 10.09
C ILE A 66 -1.94 13.17 8.60
N ILE A 67 -1.60 12.04 7.97
CA ILE A 67 -1.22 12.03 6.55
C ILE A 67 -2.44 12.32 5.68
N THR A 68 -2.23 13.21 4.71
CA THR A 68 -3.22 13.51 3.69
C THR A 68 -3.37 12.34 2.73
N PHE A 69 -4.60 12.09 2.31
CA PHE A 69 -4.90 11.07 1.33
C PHE A 69 -5.95 11.58 0.36
N ASP A 70 -5.95 11.00 -0.82
CA ASP A 70 -7.03 11.15 -1.79
C ASP A 70 -7.66 9.79 -2.11
N ILE A 71 -8.86 9.83 -2.66
CA ILE A 71 -9.57 8.64 -3.12
C ILE A 71 -9.53 8.65 -4.64
N ILE A 72 -8.94 7.62 -5.22
CA ILE A 72 -8.81 7.46 -6.66
C ILE A 72 -9.35 6.10 -7.11
N ILE A 73 -9.62 5.99 -8.41
CA ILE A 73 -9.99 4.73 -9.06
C ILE A 73 -8.89 4.42 -10.07
N ILE A 74 -8.35 3.21 -9.99
CA ILE A 74 -7.30 2.74 -10.90
C ILE A 74 -7.55 1.29 -11.32
N PRO A 75 -7.05 0.87 -12.50
CA PRO A 75 -7.01 -0.53 -12.87
C PRO A 75 -6.15 -1.35 -11.91
N VAL A 76 -6.54 -2.60 -11.63
CA VAL A 76 -5.75 -3.53 -10.80
C VAL A 76 -4.36 -3.81 -11.37
N ALA A 77 -4.19 -3.64 -12.69
CA ALA A 77 -2.91 -3.80 -13.36
C ALA A 77 -1.81 -2.82 -12.90
N GLN A 78 -2.17 -1.71 -12.25
CA GLN A 78 -1.20 -0.74 -11.71
C GLN A 78 -0.64 -1.15 -10.33
N ILE A 79 -1.10 -2.27 -9.77
CA ILE A 79 -0.57 -2.78 -8.51
C ILE A 79 0.76 -3.48 -8.77
N GLN A 80 1.83 -2.92 -8.21
CA GLN A 80 3.17 -3.47 -8.32
C GLN A 80 3.42 -4.57 -7.28
N LYS A 81 3.09 -4.30 -6.02
CA LYS A 81 3.40 -5.19 -4.89
C LYS A 81 2.30 -5.19 -3.85
N LYS A 82 2.18 -6.30 -3.15
CA LYS A 82 1.41 -6.38 -1.91
C LYS A 82 2.22 -5.81 -0.75
N CYS A 83 1.54 -5.20 0.20
CA CYS A 83 2.14 -4.67 1.40
C CYS A 83 1.55 -5.31 2.66
N ILE A 84 2.34 -5.37 3.72
CA ILE A 84 1.86 -5.73 5.08
C ILE A 84 1.70 -4.45 5.88
N LYS A 85 0.61 -4.37 6.65
CA LYS A 85 0.40 -3.32 7.65
C LYS A 85 0.78 -3.84 9.03
N LEU A 86 1.68 -3.13 9.69
CA LEU A 86 2.05 -3.38 11.08
C LEU A 86 1.62 -2.18 11.90
N ASN A 87 0.83 -2.40 12.95
CA ASN A 87 0.48 -1.33 13.86
C ASN A 87 1.70 -0.99 14.73
N VAL A 88 2.12 0.28 14.74
CA VAL A 88 3.33 0.74 15.44
C VAL A 88 2.98 1.39 16.78
N ASP A 89 1.78 1.94 16.93
CA ASP A 89 1.39 2.69 18.13
C ASP A 89 -0.12 2.73 18.37
N LYS A 90 -0.54 3.19 19.56
CA LYS A 90 -1.98 3.38 19.87
C LYS A 90 -2.68 4.45 19.00
N ILE A 91 -1.92 5.27 18.27
CA ILE A 91 -2.42 6.43 17.49
C ILE A 91 -2.57 6.07 16.00
N ASP A 92 -3.19 4.91 15.71
CA ASP A 92 -3.53 4.43 14.35
C ASP A 92 -2.41 4.66 13.29
N SER A 93 -1.16 4.47 13.69
CA SER A 93 0.00 4.65 12.83
C SER A 93 0.51 3.29 12.35
N TYR A 94 0.71 3.16 11.04
CA TYR A 94 1.06 1.89 10.41
C TYR A 94 2.45 1.95 9.79
N ALA A 95 3.29 0.98 10.11
CA ALA A 95 4.45 0.64 9.31
C ALA A 95 4.00 -0.25 8.15
N ILE A 96 4.35 0.13 6.94
CA ILE A 96 4.00 -0.59 5.72
C ILE A 96 5.26 -1.20 5.17
N LEU A 97 5.23 -2.51 4.94
CA LEU A 97 6.35 -3.27 4.36
C LEU A 97 5.94 -3.82 2.99
N SER A 98 6.61 -3.40 1.92
CA SER A 98 6.40 -3.98 0.60
C SER A 98 6.96 -5.41 0.55
N LEU A 99 6.12 -6.37 0.16
CA LEU A 99 6.53 -7.76 0.02
C LEU A 99 7.23 -7.97 -1.32
N HIS A 100 8.49 -8.41 -1.25
CA HIS A 100 9.17 -8.96 -2.41
C HIS A 100 8.74 -10.42 -2.58
N LEU A 101 8.20 -10.75 -3.75
CA LEU A 101 7.96 -12.14 -4.13
C LEU A 101 9.32 -12.79 -4.39
N THR A 102 9.89 -13.52 -3.43
CA THR A 102 11.16 -14.24 -3.58
C THR A 102 11.03 -15.38 -4.58
N ASP A 103 12.02 -15.52 -5.48
CA ASP A 103 12.16 -16.71 -6.33
C ASP A 103 12.73 -17.82 -5.44
N ASN A 104 11.92 -18.83 -5.16
CA ASN A 104 12.41 -20.13 -4.72
C ASN A 104 12.28 -21.08 -5.90
#